data_AF-A0A1Y5SZG3-F1
#
_entry.id   AF-A0A1Y5SZG3-F1
#
_cell.length_a   1.000
_cell.length_b   1.000
_cell.length_c   1.000
_cell.angle_alpha   90.00
_cell.angle_beta   90.00
_cell.angle_gamma   90.00
#
_symmetry.space_group_name_H-M   'P 1'
#
loop_
_entity.id
_entity.type
_entity.pdbx_description
1 polymer ?
#
loop_
_entity_poly.entity_id
_entity_poly.type
_entity_poly.pdbx_seq_one_letter_code
_entity_poly.pdbx_strand_id
1 'polypeptide(L)' 'MAYIRTHAHHDGPGIFARIGHAVATWFVEVMESSSRFDQIERLQRKSDDQLAEMGLRRDEIVRHVFRDRMMY' A
#
# COMPACT_ATOMS: atom_id res chain seq x y z
N MET A 1 -30.09 -43.58 22.45
CA MET A 1 -30.35 -42.83 21.20
C MET A 1 -30.13 -41.36 21.48
N ALA A 2 -29.25 -40.74 20.70
CA ALA A 2 -28.63 -39.44 20.96
C ALA A 2 -29.50 -38.26 20.53
N TYR A 3 -29.34 -37.12 21.19
CA TYR A 3 -29.22 -35.81 20.52
C TYR A 3 -28.46 -34.83 21.41
N ILE A 4 -27.14 -34.76 21.23
CA ILE A 4 -26.35 -33.60 21.67
C ILE A 4 -26.56 -32.55 20.58
N ARG A 5 -27.29 -31.49 20.93
CA ARG A 5 -27.47 -30.33 20.07
C ARG A 5 -26.16 -29.54 20.04
N THR A 6 -25.31 -29.82 19.06
CA THR A 6 -24.18 -28.95 18.73
C THR A 6 -24.74 -27.65 18.16
N HIS A 7 -24.65 -26.56 18.92
CA HIS A 7 -24.88 -25.23 18.37
C HIS A 7 -23.70 -24.94 17.43
N ALA A 8 -23.97 -24.96 16.13
CA ALA A 8 -23.00 -24.57 15.11
C ALA A 8 -22.61 -23.10 15.34
N HIS A 9 -21.30 -22.85 15.31
CA HIS A 9 -20.71 -21.52 15.29
C HIS A 9 -21.37 -20.65 14.22
N HIS A 10 -21.91 -19.51 14.64
CA HIS A 10 -22.24 -18.39 13.78
C HIS A 10 -21.42 -17.20 14.26
N ASP A 11 -20.10 -17.29 14.08
CA ASP A 11 -19.19 -16.17 14.27
C ASP A 11 -19.44 -15.18 13.14
N GLY A 12 -20.45 -14.32 13.30
CA GLY A 12 -20.44 -13.05 12.59
C GLY A 12 -19.10 -12.36 12.89
N PRO A 13 -18.46 -11.65 11.93
CA PRO A 13 -17.14 -11.10 12.15
C PRO A 13 -17.19 -10.24 13.41
N GLY A 14 -16.48 -10.70 14.44
CA GLY A 14 -16.40 -10.00 15.72
C GLY A 14 -15.99 -8.55 15.48
N ILE A 15 -16.31 -7.65 16.40
CA ILE A 15 -15.98 -6.23 16.28
C ILE A 15 -14.50 -6.02 15.92
N PHE A 16 -13.61 -6.85 16.48
CA PHE A 16 -12.19 -6.89 16.14
C PHE A 16 -11.90 -7.30 14.69
N ALA A 17 -12.62 -8.26 14.11
CA ALA A 17 -12.49 -8.65 12.71
C ALA A 17 -12.94 -7.53 11.77
N ARG A 18 -13.97 -6.76 12.16
CA ARG A 18 -14.46 -5.60 11.39
C ARG A 18 -13.47 -4.43 11.42
N ILE A 19 -12.86 -4.16 12.58
CA ILE A 19 -11.81 -3.14 12.73
C ILE A 19 -10.56 -3.56 11.94
N GLY A 20 -10.13 -4.82 12.05
CA GLY A 20 -8.99 -5.34 11.30
C GLY A 20 -9.19 -5.22 9.79
N HIS A 21 -10.38 -5.53 9.29
CA HIS A 21 -10.72 -5.36 7.88
C HIS A 21 -10.70 -3.88 7.44
N ALA A 22 -11.24 -2.97 8.25
CA ALA A 22 -11.23 -1.54 7.95
C ALA A 22 -9.80 -0.96 7.91
N VAL A 23 -8.93 -1.37 8.84
CA VAL A 23 -7.51 -0.97 8.84
C VAL A 23 -6.77 -1.54 7.63
N ALA A 24 -7.04 -2.79 7.25
CA ALA A 24 -6.43 -3.40 6.07
C ALA A 24 -6.86 -2.70 4.77
N THR A 25 -8.14 -2.41 4.60
CA THR A 25 -8.64 -1.65 3.44
C THR A 25 -8.03 -0.25 3.39
N TRP A 26 -7.97 0.46 4.51
CA TRP A 26 -7.31 1.76 4.61
C TRP A 26 -5.81 1.67 4.25
N PHE A 27 -5.11 0.63 4.71
CA PHE A 27 -3.70 0.42 4.37
C PHE A 27 -3.51 0.18 2.87
N VAL A 28 -4.36 -0.64 2.25
CA VAL A 28 -4.31 -0.90 0.80
C VAL A 28 -4.58 0.38 0.01
N GLU A 29 -5.59 1.16 0.41
CA GLU A 29 -5.99 2.41 -0.24
C GLU A 29 -4.92 3.51 -0.08
N VAL A 30 -4.32 3.62 1.11
CA VAL A 30 -3.16 4.48 1.36
C VAL A 30 -1.96 4.00 0.55
N MET A 31 -1.64 2.71 0.53
CA MET A 31 -0.52 2.18 -0.27
C MET A 31 -0.71 2.41 -1.77
N GLU A 32 -1.94 2.37 -2.27
CA GLU A 32 -2.24 2.58 -3.69
C GLU A 32 -2.01 4.04 -4.11
N SER A 33 -2.34 5.01 -3.22
CA SER A 33 -2.05 6.43 -3.45
C SER A 33 -0.61 6.82 -3.09
N SER A 34 -0.05 6.23 -2.03
CA SER A 34 1.26 6.54 -1.47
C SER A 34 2.39 5.83 -2.21
N SER A 35 2.15 4.75 -2.96
CA SER A 35 3.24 4.05 -3.67
C SER A 35 4.08 4.98 -4.55
N ARG A 36 3.46 5.96 -5.21
CA ARG A 36 4.12 7.01 -6.01
C ARG A 36 4.84 8.02 -5.13
N PHE A 37 4.17 8.46 -4.07
CA PHE A 37 4.73 9.43 -3.13
C PHE A 37 5.94 8.85 -2.39
N ASP A 38 5.85 7.61 -1.94
CA ASP A 38 6.94 6.81 -1.38
C ASP A 38 8.06 6.58 -2.39
N GLN A 39 7.75 6.40 -3.68
CA GLN A 39 8.78 6.25 -4.71
C GLN A 39 9.54 7.56 -4.93
N ILE A 40 8.84 8.70 -4.94
CA ILE A 40 9.44 10.03 -4.96
C ILE A 40 10.26 10.25 -3.69
N GLU A 41 9.74 9.94 -2.51
CA GLU A 41 10.43 10.12 -1.23
C GLU A 41 11.68 9.25 -1.14
N ARG A 42 11.62 7.98 -1.59
CA ARG A 42 12.78 7.09 -1.69
C ARG A 42 13.85 7.66 -2.62
N LEU A 43 13.47 8.25 -3.74
CA LEU A 43 14.41 8.90 -4.68
C LEU A 43 14.95 10.22 -4.11
N GLN A 44 14.12 11.01 -3.44
CA GLN A 44 14.53 12.27 -2.78
C GLN A 44 15.45 12.04 -1.57
N ARG A 45 15.40 10.85 -0.96
CA ARG A 45 16.30 10.44 0.13
C ARG A 45 17.69 10.02 -0.36
N LYS A 46 17.89 9.84 -1.67
CA LYS A 46 19.20 9.55 -2.26
C LYS A 46 20.03 10.84 -2.35
N SER A 47 21.35 10.69 -2.29
CA SER A 47 22.27 11.80 -2.57
C SER A 47 22.32 12.09 -4.08
N ASP A 48 22.74 13.30 -4.44
CA ASP A 48 22.80 13.73 -5.84
C ASP A 48 23.76 12.85 -6.68
N ASP A 49 24.84 12.33 -6.08
CA ASP A 49 25.74 11.36 -6.73
C ASP A 49 25.04 10.05 -7.08
N GLN A 50 24.22 9.52 -6.17
CA GLN A 50 23.44 8.30 -6.41
C GLN A 50 22.34 8.53 -7.45
N LEU A 51 21.77 9.74 -7.51
CA LEU A 51 20.84 10.11 -8.57
C LEU A 51 21.56 10.20 -9.93
N ALA A 52 22.77 10.76 -9.96
CA ALA A 52 23.59 10.84 -11.17
C ALA A 52 24.03 9.47 -11.69
N GLU A 53 24.37 8.52 -10.81
CA GLU A 53 24.62 7.11 -11.18
C GLU A 53 23.41 6.46 -11.86
N MET A 54 22.20 6.84 -11.46
CA MET A 54 20.94 6.40 -12.06
C MET A 54 20.55 7.21 -13.31
N GLY A 55 21.35 8.21 -13.70
CA GLY A 55 21.05 9.12 -14.81
C GLY A 55 19.86 10.04 -14.54
N LEU A 56 19.57 10.32 -13.27
CA LEU A 56 18.43 11.12 -12.83
C LEU A 56 18.92 12.41 -12.17
N ARG A 57 18.23 13.52 -12.45
CA ARG A 57 18.38 14.75 -11.66
C ARG A 57 17.22 14.89 -10.68
N ARG A 58 17.46 15.63 -9.59
CA ARG A 58 16.49 15.77 -8.49
C ARG A 58 15.20 16.47 -8.91
N ASP A 59 15.30 17.42 -9.85
CA ASP A 59 14.17 18.08 -10.53
C ASP A 59 13.39 17.13 -11.45
N GLU A 60 14.04 16.06 -11.95
CA GLU A 60 13.44 15.09 -12.87
C GLU A 60 12.80 13.89 -12.17
N ILE A 61 13.00 13.72 -10.86
CA ILE A 61 12.43 12.60 -10.07
C ILE A 61 10.92 12.48 -10.29
N VAL A 62 10.19 13.60 -10.17
CA VAL A 62 8.73 13.63 -10.34
C VAL A 62 8.37 13.22 -11.77
N ARG A 63 9.02 13.82 -12.77
CA ARG A 63 8.77 13.49 -14.18
C ARG A 63 9.08 12.03 -14.48
N HIS A 64 10.15 11.48 -13.93
CA HIS A 64 10.55 10.08 -14.09
C HIS A 64 9.54 9.12 -13.46
N VAL A 65 9.13 9.38 -12.22
CA VAL A 65 8.15 8.55 -11.51
C VAL A 65 6.80 8.56 -12.24
N PHE A 66 6.34 9.71 -12.75
CA PHE A 66 5.04 9.82 -13.42
C PHE A 66 5.05 9.47 -14.92
N ARG A 67 6.22 9.44 -15.59
CA ARG A 67 6.37 9.03 -17.00
C ARG A 67 5.74 7.67 -17.29
N ASP A 68 5.85 6.75 -16.33
CA ASP A 68 5.34 5.38 -16.42
C ASP A 68 3.80 5.26 -16.52
N ARG A 69 3.03 6.28 -16.09
CA ARG A 69 1.55 6.28 -16.14
C ARG A 69 0.96 7.12 -17.28
N MET A 70 1.74 7.99 -17.92
CA MET A 70 1.25 8.83 -19.04
C MET A 70 1.21 8.08 -20.39
N MET A 71 1.66 6.82 -20.45
CA MET A 71 1.51 5.93 -21.61
C MET A 71 0.33 4.95 -21.42
N TYR A 72 -0.87 5.47 -21.12
CA TYR A 72 -2.14 4.76 -21.28
C TYR A 72 -3.16 5.67 -21.94
#